data_AF-A0A9P9XF36-F1
#
_entry.id   AF-A0A9P9XF36-F1
#
_cell.length_a   1.000
_cell.length_b   1.000
_cell.length_c   1.000
_cell.angle_alpha   90.00
_cell.angle_beta   90.00
_cell.angle_gamma   90.00
#
_symmetry.space_group_name_H-M   'P 1'
#
loop_
_entity.id
_entity.type
_entity.pdbx_description
1 polymer ?
#
loop_
_entity_poly.entity_id
_entity_poly.type
_entity_poly.pdbx_seq_one_letter_code
_entity_poly.pdbx_strand_id
1 'polypeptide(L)'
;MATSDLESKIRQAAVRNRQLLAILADTDNAIPDLRQQRRLITDLDHQLKESDRNIRALDSRRKKELKDHEKFRDSVMRRFVHKAVGKRDKFDERAAREEREYFDVLQDEHREKELNKNVKEQLSEAREASKALEVEARRHDEAQCELDSLYDSIFAGPTPSYPEEDTLEQSAEQALHEYHDTRSKVEAEQHAIRLLTDAMKRMGDSLRHMDDALSHSRMDMFGGGSMTDMMERSALQRAESAAQEARMLVMQAQRMTPYIGDLPPININHGNLMGDVLFDNIYSDMAFHDEIKKSRMSIEKCAQALSRYLHETRDRHMYLSREQKVRGERLESTRTALQKERERLFEQITGGSSDMKFGSASSSALPVGLKH
;
A
#
# COMPACT_ATOMS: atom_id res chain seq x y z
N MET A 1 -11.56 -22.87 47.28
CA MET A 1 -10.32 -23.56 46.86
C MET A 1 -9.71 -22.93 45.59
N ALA A 2 -10.50 -22.44 44.62
CA ALA A 2 -9.94 -21.76 43.43
C ALA A 2 -9.25 -20.41 43.73
N THR A 3 -9.76 -19.65 44.71
CA THR A 3 -9.24 -18.30 45.07
C THR A 3 -7.81 -18.31 45.60
N SER A 4 -7.49 -19.27 46.47
CA SER A 4 -6.15 -19.43 47.04
C SER A 4 -5.11 -19.88 46.03
N ASP A 5 -5.52 -20.58 44.97
CA ASP A 5 -4.63 -21.02 43.89
C ASP A 5 -4.25 -19.83 42.98
N LEU A 6 -5.25 -19.01 42.59
CA LEU A 6 -5.03 -17.80 41.80
C LEU A 6 -4.15 -16.78 42.52
N GLU A 7 -4.44 -16.47 43.78
CA GLU A 7 -3.62 -15.55 44.58
C GLU A 7 -2.17 -16.06 44.75
N SER A 8 -1.98 -17.38 44.86
CA SER A 8 -0.65 -18.00 44.93
C SER A 8 0.12 -17.82 43.61
N LYS A 9 -0.51 -18.07 42.46
CA LYS A 9 0.09 -17.85 41.13
C LYS A 9 0.48 -16.38 40.93
N ILE A 10 -0.39 -15.45 41.31
CA ILE A 10 -0.12 -14.00 41.25
C ILE A 10 1.09 -13.64 42.11
N ARG A 11 1.20 -14.15 43.34
CA ARG A 11 2.37 -13.91 44.20
C ARG A 11 3.67 -14.46 43.62
N GLN A 12 3.62 -15.66 43.01
CA GLN A 12 4.80 -16.27 42.37
C GLN A 12 5.25 -15.48 41.13
N ALA A 13 4.30 -14.94 40.36
CA ALA A 13 4.55 -14.18 39.14
C ALA A 13 4.92 -12.70 39.37
N ALA A 14 4.70 -12.15 40.56
CA ALA A 14 4.76 -10.71 40.83
C ALA A 14 6.10 -10.05 40.48
N VAL A 15 7.22 -10.73 40.74
CA VAL A 15 8.55 -10.21 40.40
C VAL A 15 8.71 -10.10 38.88
N ARG A 16 8.29 -11.12 38.13
CA ARG A 16 8.37 -11.11 36.67
C ARG A 16 7.44 -10.06 36.06
N ASN A 17 6.22 -9.93 36.58
CA ASN A 17 5.26 -8.90 36.16
C ASN A 17 5.87 -7.49 36.27
N ARG A 18 6.46 -7.14 37.43
CA ARG A 18 7.10 -5.83 37.62
C ARG A 18 8.28 -5.58 36.68
N GLN A 19 9.08 -6.62 36.41
CA GLN A 19 10.20 -6.51 35.47
C GLN A 19 9.72 -6.23 34.04
N LEU A 20 8.68 -6.94 33.58
CA LEU A 20 8.13 -6.76 32.24
C LEU A 20 7.50 -5.37 32.07
N LEU A 21 6.74 -4.91 33.07
CA LEU A 21 6.16 -3.55 33.06
C LEU A 21 7.23 -2.46 33.05
N ALA A 22 8.34 -2.65 33.77
CA ALA A 22 9.47 -1.71 33.72
C ALA A 22 10.11 -1.64 32.33
N ILE A 23 10.27 -2.79 31.65
CA ILE A 23 10.79 -2.82 30.28
C ILE A 23 9.84 -2.11 29.31
N LEU A 24 8.53 -2.34 29.44
CA LEU A 24 7.52 -1.67 28.62
C LEU A 24 7.55 -0.16 28.84
N ALA A 25 7.62 0.30 30.10
CA ALA A 25 7.74 1.72 30.42
C ALA A 25 9.03 2.35 29.86
N ASP A 26 10.16 1.65 29.93
CA ASP A 26 11.44 2.12 29.37
C ASP A 26 11.41 2.21 27.83
N THR A 27 10.56 1.42 27.17
CA THR A 27 10.52 1.27 25.71
C THR A 27 9.24 1.82 25.05
N ASP A 28 8.39 2.51 25.79
CA ASP A 28 7.05 2.97 25.36
C ASP A 28 7.08 3.78 24.04
N ASN A 29 8.12 4.59 23.85
CA ASN A 29 8.27 5.42 22.64
C ASN A 29 8.92 4.69 21.44
N ALA A 30 9.43 3.46 21.62
CA ALA A 30 10.22 2.79 20.58
C ALA A 30 9.41 2.49 19.30
N ILE A 31 8.16 2.05 19.45
CA ILE A 31 7.26 1.74 18.32
C ILE A 31 6.82 2.99 17.55
N PRO A 32 6.33 4.07 18.19
CA PRO A 32 5.96 5.29 17.47
C PRO A 32 7.19 5.96 16.82
N ASP A 33 8.34 5.99 17.49
CA ASP A 33 9.59 6.54 16.94
C ASP A 33 10.04 5.75 15.71
N LEU A 34 10.01 4.41 15.77
CA LEU A 34 10.31 3.56 14.61
C LEU A 34 9.35 3.82 13.45
N ARG A 35 8.05 4.01 13.73
CA ARG A 35 7.05 4.33 12.69
C ARG A 35 7.34 5.69 12.04
N GLN A 36 7.70 6.70 12.82
CA GLN A 36 8.08 8.01 12.31
C GLN A 36 9.34 7.91 11.45
N GLN A 37 10.35 7.18 11.91
CA GLN A 37 11.60 6.99 11.19
C GLN A 37 11.40 6.29 9.84
N ARG A 38 10.53 5.27 9.79
CA ARG A 38 10.17 4.59 8.53
C ARG A 38 9.47 5.51 7.53
N ARG A 39 8.67 6.46 8.00
CA ARG A 39 8.06 7.49 7.14
C ARG A 39 9.13 8.41 6.55
N LEU A 40 10.06 8.91 7.38
CA LEU A 40 11.18 9.72 6.92
C LEU A 40 12.02 9.00 5.85
N ILE A 41 12.34 7.72 6.06
CA ILE A 41 13.06 6.90 5.06
C ILE A 41 12.28 6.82 3.74
N THR A 42 10.96 6.65 3.81
CA THR A 42 10.10 6.57 2.62
C THR A 42 10.08 7.89 1.85
N ASP A 43 9.99 9.01 2.57
CA ASP A 43 9.99 10.36 1.97
C ASP A 43 11.36 10.66 1.32
N LEU A 44 12.46 10.32 1.99
CA LEU A 44 13.82 10.47 1.44
C LEU A 44 14.04 9.58 0.21
N ASP A 45 13.51 8.34 0.19
CA ASP A 45 13.59 7.45 -0.97
C ASP A 45 12.81 8.02 -2.17
N HIS A 46 11.66 8.66 -1.92
CA HIS A 46 10.91 9.38 -2.96
C HIS A 46 11.70 10.57 -3.50
N GLN A 47 12.23 11.42 -2.62
CA GLN A 47 13.06 12.58 -3.01
C GLN A 47 14.29 12.13 -3.81
N LEU A 48 14.92 11.02 -3.42
CA LEU A 48 16.06 10.46 -4.13
C LEU A 48 15.69 10.02 -5.55
N LYS A 49 14.56 9.31 -5.70
CA LYS A 49 14.05 8.89 -7.02
C LYS A 49 13.71 10.07 -7.91
N GLU A 50 13.14 11.13 -7.36
CA GLU A 50 12.83 12.36 -8.09
C GLU A 50 14.12 13.07 -8.53
N SER A 51 15.06 13.24 -7.61
CA SER A 51 16.37 13.84 -7.90
C SER A 51 17.14 13.04 -8.95
N ASP A 52 17.15 11.71 -8.88
CA ASP A 52 17.77 10.85 -9.90
C ASP A 52 17.14 11.03 -11.29
N ARG A 53 15.82 11.26 -11.37
CA ARG A 53 15.14 11.58 -12.64
C ARG A 53 15.56 12.96 -13.15
N ASN A 54 15.65 13.95 -12.26
CA ASN A 54 16.06 15.32 -12.61
C ASN A 54 17.51 15.33 -13.12
N ILE A 55 18.44 14.63 -12.47
CA ILE A 55 19.83 14.49 -12.92
C ILE A 55 19.88 13.87 -14.32
N ARG A 56 19.08 12.83 -14.61
CA ARG A 56 19.04 12.20 -15.95
C ARG A 56 18.50 13.16 -17.02
N ALA A 57 17.49 13.95 -16.68
CA ALA A 57 16.92 14.96 -17.57
C ALA A 57 17.93 16.09 -17.85
N LEU A 58 18.59 16.60 -16.81
CA LEU A 58 19.63 17.63 -16.90
C LEU A 58 20.86 17.13 -17.66
N ASP A 59 21.31 15.88 -17.45
CA ASP A 59 22.40 15.26 -18.20
C ASP A 59 22.06 15.14 -19.70
N SER A 60 20.82 14.74 -20.02
CA SER A 60 20.35 14.66 -21.40
C SER A 60 20.29 16.04 -22.06
N ARG A 61 19.83 17.06 -21.33
CA ARG A 61 19.80 18.45 -21.79
C ARG A 61 21.22 19.00 -21.97
N ARG A 62 22.12 18.78 -21.01
CA ARG A 62 23.53 19.19 -21.08
C ARG A 62 24.20 18.65 -22.34
N LYS A 63 24.00 17.36 -22.65
CA LYS A 63 24.56 16.73 -23.87
C LYS A 63 24.04 17.39 -25.14
N LYS A 64 22.78 17.82 -25.15
CA LYS A 64 22.19 18.55 -26.28
C LYS A 64 22.79 19.95 -26.40
N GLU A 65 22.80 20.73 -25.31
CA GLU A 65 23.35 22.10 -25.31
C GLU A 65 24.85 22.11 -25.65
N LEU A 66 25.63 21.15 -25.13
CA LEU A 66 27.04 20.99 -25.48
C LEU A 66 27.24 20.77 -26.97
N LYS A 67 26.44 19.87 -27.57
CA LYS A 67 26.52 19.56 -29.00
C LYS A 67 26.14 20.77 -29.86
N ASP A 68 25.16 21.55 -29.44
CA ASP A 68 24.71 22.73 -30.17
C ASP A 68 25.74 23.87 -30.04
N HIS A 69 26.29 24.10 -28.83
CA HIS A 69 27.41 25.00 -28.58
C HIS A 69 28.66 24.64 -29.42
N GLU A 70 29.08 23.37 -29.46
CA GLU A 70 30.22 22.90 -30.27
C GLU A 70 29.98 23.15 -31.77
N LYS A 71 28.80 22.81 -32.29
CA LYS A 71 28.43 23.04 -33.70
C LYS A 71 28.41 24.51 -34.08
N PHE A 72 28.14 25.42 -33.14
CA PHE A 72 28.09 26.85 -33.43
C PHE A 72 29.47 27.48 -33.30
N ARG A 73 30.26 27.07 -32.30
CA ARG A 73 31.66 27.45 -32.13
C ARG A 73 32.52 27.05 -33.34
N ASP A 74 32.37 25.82 -33.82
CA ASP A 74 33.27 25.22 -34.82
C ASP A 74 32.85 25.48 -36.28
N SER A 75 31.70 26.15 -36.52
CA SER A 75 31.22 26.40 -37.88
C SER A 75 31.90 27.62 -38.53
N VAL A 76 33.07 27.38 -39.11
CA VAL A 76 33.85 28.35 -39.92
C VAL A 76 32.99 28.97 -41.04
N MET A 77 32.14 28.17 -41.70
CA MET A 77 31.26 28.62 -42.79
C MET A 77 30.22 29.65 -42.33
N ARG A 78 29.58 29.44 -41.17
CA ARG A 78 28.63 30.40 -40.58
C ARG A 78 29.33 31.71 -40.20
N ARG A 79 30.53 31.62 -39.63
CA ARG A 79 31.36 32.78 -39.28
C ARG A 79 31.74 33.62 -40.51
N PHE A 80 32.09 32.98 -41.63
CA PHE A 80 32.39 33.65 -42.89
C PHE A 80 31.17 34.32 -43.52
N VAL A 81 30.01 33.65 -43.57
CA VAL A 81 28.76 34.22 -44.09
C VAL A 81 28.31 35.43 -43.27
N HIS A 82 28.37 35.35 -41.94
CA HIS A 82 28.01 36.49 -41.07
C HIS A 82 28.98 37.67 -41.21
N LYS A 83 30.27 37.40 -41.46
CA LYS A 83 31.29 38.43 -41.72
C LYS A 83 31.09 39.10 -43.09
N ALA A 84 30.75 38.32 -44.13
CA ALA A 84 30.49 38.83 -45.49
C ALA A 84 29.20 39.68 -45.59
N VAL A 85 28.20 39.42 -44.73
CA VAL A 85 26.92 40.15 -44.69
C VAL A 85 26.92 41.29 -43.65
N GLY A 86 28.04 41.52 -42.93
CA GLY A 86 28.15 42.58 -41.92
C GLY A 86 27.35 42.35 -40.63
N LYS A 87 26.93 41.11 -40.35
CA LYS A 87 26.10 40.74 -39.17
C LYS A 87 26.90 39.97 -38.13
N ARG A 88 28.11 40.45 -37.83
CA ARG A 88 29.06 39.79 -36.93
C ARG A 88 28.57 39.75 -35.48
N ASP A 89 28.05 40.87 -35.00
CA ASP A 89 27.52 41.01 -33.63
C ASP A 89 26.38 40.03 -33.35
N LYS A 90 25.53 39.73 -34.34
CA LYS A 90 24.43 38.76 -34.22
C LYS A 90 24.92 37.30 -34.08
N PHE A 91 26.10 37.00 -34.61
CA PHE A 91 26.72 35.68 -34.45
C PHE A 91 27.32 35.56 -33.06
N ASP A 92 28.06 36.58 -32.62
CA ASP A 92 28.68 36.62 -31.29
C ASP A 92 27.61 36.64 -30.17
N GLU A 93 26.49 37.34 -30.35
CA GLU A 93 25.35 37.33 -29.43
C GLU A 93 24.71 35.93 -29.31
N ARG A 94 24.59 35.20 -30.43
CA ARG A 94 24.04 33.83 -30.43
C ARG A 94 25.00 32.83 -29.80
N ALA A 95 26.29 32.93 -30.10
CA ALA A 95 27.31 32.09 -29.46
C ALA A 95 27.35 32.31 -27.94
N ALA A 96 27.29 33.57 -27.49
CA ALA A 96 27.22 33.92 -26.07
C ALA A 96 25.92 33.41 -25.40
N ARG A 97 24.81 33.34 -26.14
CA ARG A 97 23.55 32.79 -25.64
C ARG A 97 23.64 31.27 -25.43
N GLU A 98 24.15 30.53 -26.42
CA GLU A 98 24.33 29.07 -26.33
C GLU A 98 25.34 28.69 -25.24
N GLU A 99 26.39 29.48 -25.06
CA GLU A 99 27.35 29.31 -23.96
C GLU A 99 26.67 29.48 -22.59
N ARG A 100 25.83 30.52 -22.42
CA ARG A 100 25.05 30.72 -21.19
C ARG A 100 24.09 29.57 -20.93
N GLU A 101 23.32 29.15 -21.95
CA GLU A 101 22.37 28.05 -21.83
C GLU A 101 23.07 26.73 -21.43
N TYR A 102 24.26 26.47 -21.94
CA TYR A 102 25.08 25.34 -21.51
C TYR A 102 25.55 25.46 -20.05
N PHE A 103 26.09 26.63 -19.65
CA PHE A 103 26.57 26.84 -18.28
C PHE A 103 25.44 26.83 -17.25
N ASP A 104 24.26 27.34 -17.58
CA ASP A 104 23.08 27.31 -16.72
C ASP A 104 22.68 25.85 -16.44
N VAL A 105 22.59 25.01 -17.48
CA VAL A 105 22.27 23.58 -17.33
C VAL A 105 23.36 22.84 -16.54
N LEU A 106 24.64 23.18 -16.75
CA LEU A 106 25.76 22.62 -15.98
C LEU A 106 25.66 22.98 -14.49
N GLN A 107 25.33 24.23 -14.18
CA GLN A 107 25.17 24.70 -12.80
C GLN A 107 23.99 24.02 -12.12
N ASP A 108 22.87 23.89 -12.81
CA ASP A 108 21.68 23.20 -12.29
C ASP A 108 21.94 21.71 -12.07
N GLU A 109 22.65 21.04 -12.98
CA GLU A 109 23.05 19.64 -12.78
C GLU A 109 23.98 19.47 -11.57
N HIS A 110 24.92 20.41 -11.38
CA HIS A 110 25.81 20.36 -10.21
C HIS A 110 25.03 20.57 -8.91
N ARG A 111 24.14 21.56 -8.85
CA ARG A 111 23.25 21.79 -7.69
C ARG A 111 22.42 20.55 -7.38
N GLU A 112 21.80 19.95 -8.39
CA GLU A 112 20.97 18.77 -8.22
C GLU A 112 21.79 17.56 -7.73
N LYS A 113 23.05 17.40 -8.19
CA LYS A 113 23.96 16.37 -7.71
C LYS A 113 24.34 16.53 -6.24
N GLU A 114 24.59 17.76 -5.78
CA GLU A 114 24.87 18.02 -4.36
C GLU A 114 23.64 17.76 -3.50
N LEU A 115 22.43 18.13 -3.96
CA LEU A 115 21.17 17.77 -3.30
C LEU A 115 21.00 16.25 -3.20
N ASN A 116 21.20 15.53 -4.30
CA ASN A 116 21.12 14.07 -4.34
C ASN A 116 22.10 13.41 -3.37
N LYS A 117 23.33 13.94 -3.28
CA LYS A 117 24.34 13.47 -2.33
C LYS A 117 23.89 13.69 -0.89
N ASN A 118 23.39 14.87 -0.56
CA ASN A 118 22.88 15.18 0.77
C ASN A 118 21.71 14.25 1.16
N VAL A 119 20.74 14.04 0.25
CA VAL A 119 19.62 13.12 0.46
C VAL A 119 20.11 11.68 0.68
N LYS A 120 21.15 11.23 -0.02
CA LYS A 120 21.78 9.91 0.20
C LYS A 120 22.42 9.79 1.58
N GLU A 121 23.11 10.83 2.03
CA GLU A 121 23.73 10.88 3.37
C GLU A 121 22.64 10.82 4.45
N GLN A 122 21.61 11.67 4.36
CA GLN A 122 20.45 11.66 5.26
C GLN A 122 19.73 10.31 5.28
N LEU A 123 19.55 9.67 4.11
CA LEU A 123 18.93 8.35 4.02
C LEU A 123 19.78 7.27 4.71
N SER A 124 21.10 7.36 4.60
CA SER A 124 22.02 6.45 5.29
C SER A 124 21.92 6.61 6.81
N GLU A 125 21.99 7.85 7.30
CA GLU A 125 21.84 8.16 8.73
C GLU A 125 20.48 7.71 9.25
N ALA A 126 19.42 7.98 8.49
CA ALA A 126 18.06 7.60 8.86
C ALA A 126 17.91 6.07 8.96
N ARG A 127 18.54 5.31 8.06
CA ARG A 127 18.57 3.84 8.10
C ARG A 127 19.34 3.29 9.29
N GLU A 128 20.47 3.88 9.66
CA GLU A 128 21.21 3.47 10.85
C GLU A 128 20.40 3.73 12.13
N ALA A 129 19.79 4.92 12.26
CA ALA A 129 18.91 5.23 13.38
C ALA A 129 17.70 4.27 13.46
N SER A 130 17.15 3.85 12.31
CA SER A 130 16.08 2.85 12.27
C SER A 130 16.50 1.51 12.84
N LYS A 131 17.76 1.07 12.69
CA LYS A 131 18.21 -0.22 13.26
C LYS A 131 18.21 -0.20 14.78
N ALA A 132 18.63 0.91 15.39
CA ALA A 132 18.60 1.06 16.85
C ALA A 132 17.15 1.03 17.37
N LEU A 133 16.24 1.76 16.71
CA LEU A 133 14.81 1.76 17.04
C LEU A 133 14.17 0.38 16.81
N GLU A 134 14.61 -0.39 15.83
CA GLU A 134 14.14 -1.77 15.62
C GLU A 134 14.51 -2.71 16.76
N VAL A 135 15.68 -2.52 17.40
CA VAL A 135 16.09 -3.32 18.55
C VAL A 135 15.21 -3.00 19.75
N GLU A 136 15.00 -1.72 20.07
CA GLU A 136 14.14 -1.32 21.19
C GLU A 136 12.66 -1.70 20.95
N ALA A 137 12.17 -1.56 19.72
CA ALA A 137 10.82 -1.98 19.37
C ALA A 137 10.63 -3.51 19.49
N ARG A 138 11.66 -4.31 19.15
CA ARG A 138 11.63 -5.76 19.40
C ARG A 138 11.62 -6.09 20.88
N ARG A 139 12.46 -5.40 21.67
CA ARG A 139 12.49 -5.58 23.12
C ARG A 139 11.13 -5.25 23.76
N HIS A 140 10.47 -4.19 23.30
CA HIS A 140 9.11 -3.86 23.70
C HIS A 140 8.12 -4.98 23.35
N ASP A 141 8.15 -5.46 22.09
CA ASP A 141 7.24 -6.51 21.59
C ASP A 141 7.44 -7.85 22.32
N GLU A 142 8.69 -8.23 22.58
CA GLU A 142 9.05 -9.42 23.36
C GLU A 142 8.53 -9.30 24.80
N ALA A 143 8.73 -8.15 25.46
CA ALA A 143 8.23 -7.92 26.81
C ALA A 143 6.69 -7.95 26.87
N GLN A 144 6.01 -7.40 25.86
CA GLN A 144 4.55 -7.45 25.77
C GLN A 144 4.06 -8.90 25.59
N CYS A 145 4.66 -9.66 24.66
CA CYS A 145 4.30 -11.06 24.43
C CYS A 145 4.52 -11.93 25.68
N GLU A 146 5.61 -11.70 26.40
CA GLU A 146 5.87 -12.38 27.66
C GLU A 146 4.86 -12.00 28.76
N LEU A 147 4.44 -10.73 28.80
CA LEU A 147 3.44 -10.25 29.75
C LEU A 147 2.07 -10.86 29.47
N ASP A 148 1.66 -10.87 28.20
CA ASP A 148 0.42 -11.50 27.75
C ASP A 148 0.43 -13.00 28.10
N SER A 149 1.53 -13.70 27.79
CA SER A 149 1.68 -15.13 28.13
C SER A 149 1.61 -15.39 29.64
N LEU A 150 2.20 -14.49 30.45
CA LEU A 150 2.13 -14.56 31.90
C LEU A 150 0.70 -14.40 32.38
N TYR A 151 -0.03 -13.41 31.88
CA TYR A 151 -1.42 -13.20 32.23
C TYR A 151 -2.33 -14.34 31.78
N ASP A 152 -2.19 -14.83 30.56
CA ASP A 152 -2.96 -15.98 30.07
C ASP A 152 -2.71 -17.21 30.96
N SER A 153 -1.49 -17.44 31.43
CA SER A 153 -1.22 -18.59 32.32
C SER A 153 -1.88 -18.49 33.71
N ILE A 154 -2.19 -17.27 34.16
CA ILE A 154 -2.71 -16.98 35.50
C ILE A 154 -4.23 -16.83 35.48
N PHE A 155 -4.74 -16.11 34.48
CA PHE A 155 -6.15 -15.77 34.30
C PHE A 155 -6.86 -16.69 33.30
N ALA A 156 -6.23 -17.77 32.82
CA ALA A 156 -6.91 -18.74 31.95
C ALA A 156 -8.14 -19.36 32.63
N GLY A 157 -9.31 -18.96 32.14
CA GLY A 157 -10.61 -19.46 32.60
C GLY A 157 -11.25 -18.55 33.64
N PRO A 158 -12.49 -18.85 34.05
CA PRO A 158 -13.28 -17.94 34.86
C PRO A 158 -12.57 -17.61 36.17
N THR A 159 -12.61 -16.34 36.55
CA THR A 159 -12.12 -15.81 37.83
C THR A 159 -13.29 -15.36 38.72
N PRO A 160 -14.08 -16.28 39.32
CA PRO A 160 -15.31 -15.92 40.05
C PRO A 160 -15.16 -14.93 41.22
N SER A 161 -13.94 -14.72 41.71
CA SER A 161 -13.63 -13.75 42.77
C SER A 161 -13.28 -12.35 42.25
N TYR A 162 -13.12 -12.22 40.94
CA TYR A 162 -12.77 -11.00 40.22
C TYR A 162 -13.69 -10.83 39.00
N PRO A 163 -15.03 -10.70 39.20
CA PRO A 163 -15.98 -10.63 38.09
C PRO A 163 -15.75 -9.43 37.16
N GLU A 164 -15.12 -8.36 37.63
CA GLU A 164 -14.72 -7.22 36.79
C GLU A 164 -13.68 -7.65 35.74
N GLU A 165 -12.73 -8.52 36.09
CA GLU A 165 -11.72 -9.06 35.17
C GLU A 165 -12.37 -9.96 34.10
N ASP A 166 -13.24 -10.89 34.51
CA ASP A 166 -14.04 -11.73 33.60
C ASP A 166 -14.84 -10.89 32.58
N THR A 167 -15.43 -9.75 33.01
CA THR A 167 -16.20 -8.88 32.11
C THR A 167 -15.31 -8.15 31.09
N LEU A 168 -14.10 -7.76 31.49
CA LEU A 168 -13.13 -7.11 30.62
C LEU A 168 -12.54 -8.11 29.62
N GLU A 169 -12.29 -9.35 30.05
CA GLU A 169 -11.84 -10.44 29.18
C GLU A 169 -12.86 -10.71 28.07
N GLN A 170 -14.13 -10.89 28.42
CA GLN A 170 -15.21 -11.06 27.42
C GLN A 170 -15.31 -9.88 26.47
N SER A 171 -15.17 -8.64 26.97
CA SER A 171 -15.20 -7.45 26.12
C SER A 171 -14.01 -7.41 25.15
N ALA A 172 -12.82 -7.83 25.59
CA ALA A 172 -11.62 -7.88 24.76
C ALA A 172 -11.72 -8.98 23.70
N GLU A 173 -12.22 -10.16 24.06
CA GLU A 173 -12.50 -11.26 23.12
C GLU A 173 -13.53 -10.84 22.06
N GLN A 174 -14.62 -10.21 22.47
CA GLN A 174 -15.62 -9.70 21.54
C GLN A 174 -15.02 -8.65 20.58
N ALA A 175 -14.25 -7.70 21.10
CA ALA A 175 -13.59 -6.68 20.27
C ALA A 175 -12.59 -7.32 19.29
N LEU A 176 -11.90 -8.38 19.71
CA LEU A 176 -10.96 -9.12 18.87
C LEU A 176 -11.67 -9.84 17.73
N HIS A 177 -12.78 -10.54 18.02
CA HIS A 177 -13.61 -11.17 17.00
C HIS A 177 -14.16 -10.14 15.99
N GLU A 178 -14.73 -9.04 16.48
CA GLU A 178 -15.23 -7.96 15.63
C GLU A 178 -14.13 -7.36 14.74
N TYR A 179 -12.92 -7.18 15.27
CA TYR A 179 -11.77 -6.68 14.51
C TYR A 179 -11.34 -7.66 13.42
N HIS A 180 -11.21 -8.95 13.74
CA HIS A 180 -10.84 -9.99 12.76
C HIS A 180 -11.88 -10.12 11.65
N ASP A 181 -13.17 -10.13 11.99
CA ASP A 181 -14.25 -10.20 11.00
C ASP A 181 -14.18 -9.04 10.01
N THR A 182 -13.96 -7.82 10.49
CA THR A 182 -13.83 -6.64 9.62
C THR A 182 -12.54 -6.66 8.82
N ARG A 183 -11.42 -7.09 9.42
CA ARG A 183 -10.15 -7.24 8.72
C ARG A 183 -10.27 -8.22 7.54
N SER A 184 -10.89 -9.38 7.75
CA SER A 184 -11.12 -10.35 6.69
C SER A 184 -11.97 -9.77 5.56
N LYS A 185 -12.98 -8.95 5.86
CA LYS A 185 -13.78 -8.24 4.86
C LYS A 185 -12.96 -7.20 4.08
N VAL A 186 -12.11 -6.42 4.75
CA VAL A 186 -11.20 -5.46 4.11
C VAL A 186 -10.26 -6.18 3.13
N GLU A 187 -9.64 -7.26 3.58
CA GLU A 187 -8.73 -8.07 2.75
C GLU A 187 -9.47 -8.62 1.52
N ALA A 188 -10.67 -9.18 1.70
CA ALA A 188 -11.51 -9.69 0.62
C ALA A 188 -11.87 -8.61 -0.42
N GLU A 189 -12.30 -7.43 0.00
CA GLU A 189 -12.60 -6.30 -0.90
C GLU A 189 -11.32 -5.81 -1.62
N GLN A 190 -10.17 -5.77 -0.94
CA GLN A 190 -8.89 -5.41 -1.56
C GLN A 190 -8.46 -6.44 -2.62
N HIS A 191 -8.70 -7.73 -2.39
CA HIS A 191 -8.50 -8.77 -3.40
C HIS A 191 -9.45 -8.58 -4.59
N ALA A 192 -10.72 -8.30 -4.34
CA ALA A 192 -11.70 -8.02 -5.39
C ALA A 192 -11.31 -6.80 -6.23
N ILE A 193 -10.84 -5.70 -5.63
CA ILE A 193 -10.36 -4.51 -6.34
C ILE A 193 -9.24 -4.85 -7.32
N ARG A 194 -8.28 -5.68 -6.91
CA ARG A 194 -7.18 -6.11 -7.80
C ARG A 194 -7.71 -6.88 -9.01
N LEU A 195 -8.54 -7.90 -8.77
CA LEU A 195 -9.15 -8.71 -9.83
C LEU A 195 -9.99 -7.87 -10.79
N LEU A 196 -10.83 -6.96 -10.28
CA LEU A 196 -11.64 -6.06 -11.09
C LEU A 196 -10.80 -5.05 -11.88
N THR A 197 -9.69 -4.56 -11.30
CA THR A 197 -8.75 -3.67 -12.00
C THR A 197 -8.07 -4.39 -13.16
N ASP A 198 -7.66 -5.64 -12.97
CA ASP A 198 -7.08 -6.45 -14.05
C ASP A 198 -8.13 -6.83 -15.09
N ALA A 199 -9.36 -7.13 -14.68
CA ALA A 199 -10.48 -7.35 -15.59
C ALA A 199 -10.75 -6.11 -16.45
N MET A 200 -10.64 -4.89 -15.88
CA MET A 200 -10.80 -3.64 -16.65
C MET A 200 -9.71 -3.48 -17.70
N LYS A 201 -8.46 -3.83 -17.37
CA LYS A 201 -7.37 -3.82 -18.36
C LYS A 201 -7.67 -4.78 -19.51
N ARG A 202 -8.08 -6.01 -19.20
CA ARG A 202 -8.46 -7.02 -20.21
C ARG A 202 -9.65 -6.59 -21.06
N MET A 203 -10.65 -5.95 -20.46
CA MET A 203 -11.78 -5.39 -21.22
C MET A 203 -11.32 -4.25 -22.14
N GLY A 204 -10.37 -3.43 -21.70
CA GLY A 204 -9.72 -2.42 -22.53
C GLY A 204 -8.89 -3.01 -23.68
N ASP A 205 -8.17 -4.11 -23.44
CA ASP A 205 -7.48 -4.89 -24.49
C ASP A 205 -8.49 -5.40 -25.54
N SER A 206 -9.61 -5.95 -25.06
CA SER A 206 -10.70 -6.42 -25.93
C SER A 206 -11.26 -5.32 -26.82
N LEU A 207 -11.56 -4.14 -26.26
CA LEU A 207 -12.03 -2.98 -27.03
C LEU A 207 -11.02 -2.52 -28.09
N ARG A 208 -9.73 -2.49 -27.75
CA ARG A 208 -8.67 -2.14 -28.72
C ARG A 208 -8.62 -3.11 -29.89
N HIS A 209 -8.71 -4.42 -29.62
CA HIS A 209 -8.76 -5.43 -30.66
C HIS A 209 -10.05 -5.38 -31.50
N MET A 210 -11.18 -4.98 -30.92
CA MET A 210 -12.40 -4.71 -31.69
C MET A 210 -12.25 -3.49 -32.60
N ASP A 211 -11.51 -2.47 -32.18
CA ASP A 211 -11.23 -1.29 -33.01
C ASP A 211 -10.30 -1.63 -34.17
N ASP A 212 -9.28 -2.48 -33.93
CA ASP A 212 -8.44 -3.05 -34.98
C ASP A 212 -9.31 -3.85 -35.99
N ALA A 213 -10.20 -4.71 -35.50
CA ALA A 213 -11.12 -5.49 -36.34
C ALA A 213 -12.04 -4.58 -37.17
N LEU A 214 -12.61 -3.53 -36.58
CA LEU A 214 -13.43 -2.54 -37.30
C LEU A 214 -12.62 -1.79 -38.36
N SER A 215 -11.34 -1.50 -38.10
CA SER A 215 -10.45 -0.85 -39.07
C SER A 215 -10.14 -1.78 -40.25
N HIS A 216 -9.86 -3.06 -39.98
CA HIS A 216 -9.62 -4.07 -41.01
C HIS A 216 -10.89 -4.32 -41.84
N SER A 217 -12.04 -4.49 -41.19
CA SER A 217 -13.36 -4.63 -41.81
C SER A 217 -13.71 -3.47 -42.75
N ARG A 218 -13.40 -2.22 -42.35
CA ARG A 218 -13.56 -1.06 -43.23
C ARG A 218 -12.65 -1.13 -44.45
N MET A 219 -11.40 -1.55 -44.27
CA MET A 219 -10.46 -1.67 -45.38
C MET A 219 -10.90 -2.77 -46.36
N ASP A 220 -11.50 -3.83 -45.82
CA ASP A 220 -12.06 -4.95 -46.59
C ASP A 220 -13.23 -4.53 -47.48
N MET A 221 -14.20 -3.78 -46.92
CA MET A 221 -15.34 -3.20 -47.65
C MET A 221 -14.96 -2.31 -48.86
N PHE A 222 -13.74 -1.79 -48.93
CA PHE A 222 -13.25 -0.94 -50.03
C PHE A 222 -12.26 -1.65 -50.97
N GLY A 223 -12.29 -2.99 -51.01
CA GLY A 223 -11.44 -3.80 -51.88
C GLY A 223 -10.20 -4.33 -51.19
N GLY A 224 -10.33 -4.70 -49.92
CA GLY A 224 -9.33 -5.53 -49.23
C GLY A 224 -9.26 -6.93 -49.87
N GLY A 225 -8.19 -7.64 -49.57
CA GLY A 225 -7.97 -8.99 -50.10
C GLY A 225 -7.84 -9.98 -48.95
N SER A 226 -7.61 -11.26 -49.25
CA SER A 226 -7.50 -12.33 -48.25
C SER A 226 -6.58 -12.05 -47.03
N MET A 227 -5.64 -11.11 -47.12
CA MET A 227 -4.80 -10.68 -46.00
C MET A 227 -5.55 -9.79 -44.98
N THR A 228 -6.46 -8.90 -45.41
CA THR A 228 -7.27 -8.06 -44.50
C THR A 228 -8.26 -8.89 -43.70
N ASP A 229 -8.89 -9.88 -44.34
CA ASP A 229 -9.73 -10.90 -43.70
C ASP A 229 -9.02 -11.64 -42.55
N MET A 230 -7.78 -12.09 -42.79
CA MET A 230 -7.01 -12.80 -41.78
C MET A 230 -6.66 -11.90 -40.59
N MET A 231 -6.36 -10.63 -40.83
CA MET A 231 -6.05 -9.66 -39.77
C MET A 231 -7.30 -9.34 -38.94
N GLU A 232 -8.44 -9.15 -39.58
CA GLU A 232 -9.74 -8.96 -38.93
C GLU A 232 -10.09 -10.15 -38.03
N ARG A 233 -10.01 -11.38 -38.55
CA ARG A 233 -10.26 -12.60 -37.77
C ARG A 233 -9.30 -12.75 -36.59
N SER A 234 -8.01 -12.45 -36.79
CA SER A 234 -7.03 -12.47 -35.70
C SER A 234 -7.37 -11.45 -34.61
N ALA A 235 -7.80 -10.25 -35.00
CA ALA A 235 -8.21 -9.21 -34.06
C ALA A 235 -9.48 -9.60 -33.29
N LEU A 236 -10.50 -10.16 -33.94
CA LEU A 236 -11.71 -10.67 -33.29
C LEU A 236 -11.40 -11.78 -32.27
N GLN A 237 -10.54 -12.74 -32.63
CA GLN A 237 -10.14 -13.81 -31.73
C GLN A 237 -9.41 -13.28 -30.49
N ARG A 238 -8.52 -12.29 -30.66
CA ARG A 238 -7.85 -11.64 -29.52
C ARG A 238 -8.82 -10.86 -28.65
N ALA A 239 -9.79 -10.17 -29.26
CA ALA A 239 -10.84 -9.48 -28.54
C ALA A 239 -11.68 -10.44 -27.69
N GLU A 240 -12.03 -11.61 -28.22
CA GLU A 240 -12.75 -12.64 -27.49
C GLU A 240 -11.93 -13.21 -26.34
N SER A 241 -10.68 -13.60 -26.58
CA SER A 241 -9.80 -14.12 -25.53
C SER A 241 -9.68 -13.13 -24.37
N ALA A 242 -9.46 -11.84 -24.68
CA ALA A 242 -9.36 -10.80 -23.66
C ALA A 242 -10.69 -10.60 -22.89
N ALA A 243 -11.84 -10.65 -23.57
CA ALA A 243 -13.14 -10.56 -22.92
C ALA A 243 -13.44 -11.78 -22.01
N GLN A 244 -13.06 -12.98 -22.43
CA GLN A 244 -13.20 -14.20 -21.64
C GLN A 244 -12.30 -14.17 -20.39
N GLU A 245 -11.05 -13.71 -20.52
CA GLU A 245 -10.15 -13.49 -19.38
C GLU A 245 -10.75 -12.49 -18.38
N ALA A 246 -11.31 -11.38 -18.86
CA ALA A 246 -11.97 -10.40 -18.01
C ALA A 246 -13.15 -11.02 -17.24
N ARG A 247 -13.97 -11.86 -17.89
CA ARG A 247 -15.08 -12.58 -17.23
C ARG A 247 -14.59 -13.53 -16.15
N MET A 248 -13.54 -14.30 -16.43
CA MET A 248 -12.93 -15.22 -15.46
C MET A 248 -12.45 -14.47 -14.21
N LEU A 249 -11.83 -13.29 -14.39
CA LEU A 249 -11.40 -12.43 -13.29
C LEU A 249 -12.59 -11.90 -12.47
N VAL A 250 -13.69 -11.52 -13.13
CA VAL A 250 -14.92 -11.12 -12.42
C VAL A 250 -15.51 -12.27 -11.62
N MET A 251 -15.57 -13.49 -12.19
CA MET A 251 -16.05 -14.67 -11.46
C MET A 251 -15.19 -14.99 -10.23
N GLN A 252 -13.87 -14.75 -10.30
CA GLN A 252 -13.01 -14.86 -9.13
C GLN A 252 -13.31 -13.76 -8.11
N ALA A 253 -13.55 -12.53 -8.56
CA ALA A 253 -13.89 -11.41 -7.67
C ALA A 253 -15.23 -11.65 -6.94
N GLN A 254 -16.22 -12.25 -7.60
CA GLN A 254 -17.50 -12.65 -7.01
C GLN A 254 -17.34 -13.64 -5.85
N ARG A 255 -16.29 -14.48 -5.85
CA ARG A 255 -15.98 -15.39 -4.74
C ARG A 255 -15.39 -14.67 -3.52
N MET A 256 -14.83 -13.48 -3.72
CA MET A 256 -14.26 -12.67 -2.64
C MET A 256 -15.34 -11.83 -1.97
N THR A 257 -16.29 -11.29 -2.74
CA THR A 257 -17.35 -10.44 -2.21
C THR A 257 -18.68 -10.68 -2.93
N PRO A 258 -19.79 -10.84 -2.19
CA PRO A 258 -21.11 -11.13 -2.78
C PRO A 258 -21.75 -9.93 -3.49
N TYR A 259 -21.17 -8.73 -3.37
CA TYR A 259 -21.74 -7.50 -3.94
C TYR A 259 -21.42 -7.31 -5.43
N ILE A 260 -20.61 -8.19 -6.03
CA ILE A 260 -20.30 -8.14 -7.46
C ILE A 260 -21.36 -8.95 -8.21
N GLY A 261 -22.14 -8.28 -9.05
CA GLY A 261 -23.12 -8.94 -9.91
C GLY A 261 -22.49 -9.55 -11.16
N ASP A 262 -23.31 -10.23 -11.96
CA ASP A 262 -22.87 -10.77 -13.24
C ASP A 262 -22.60 -9.66 -14.27
N LEU A 263 -21.72 -9.96 -15.23
CA LEU A 263 -21.52 -9.11 -16.39
C LEU A 263 -22.62 -9.34 -17.43
N PRO A 264 -23.05 -8.29 -18.16
CA PRO A 264 -23.91 -8.45 -19.33
C PRO A 264 -23.34 -9.47 -20.33
N PRO A 265 -24.16 -10.15 -21.14
CA PRO A 265 -23.65 -11.08 -22.15
C PRO A 265 -22.81 -10.35 -23.21
N ILE A 266 -21.71 -10.98 -23.61
CA ILE A 266 -20.83 -10.56 -24.72
C ILE A 266 -20.99 -11.65 -25.77
N ASN A 267 -21.34 -11.25 -26.98
CA ASN A 267 -21.36 -12.13 -28.13
C ASN A 267 -20.48 -11.47 -29.20
N ILE A 268 -19.35 -12.10 -29.52
CA ILE A 268 -18.47 -11.66 -30.59
C ILE A 268 -18.73 -12.60 -31.77
N ASN A 269 -19.35 -12.06 -32.80
CA ASN A 269 -19.65 -12.84 -33.99
C ASN A 269 -18.38 -13.03 -34.84
N HIS A 270 -18.05 -14.28 -35.15
CA HIS A 270 -16.85 -14.65 -35.93
C HIS A 270 -17.15 -14.86 -37.42
N GLY A 271 -18.42 -14.69 -37.84
CA GLY A 271 -18.88 -15.10 -39.17
C GLY A 271 -18.98 -16.62 -39.26
N ASN A 272 -19.97 -17.15 -39.96
CA ASN A 272 -20.16 -18.60 -40.06
C ASN A 272 -18.95 -19.23 -40.79
N LEU A 273 -18.21 -20.08 -40.07
CA LEU A 273 -17.01 -20.79 -40.53
C LEU A 273 -17.24 -21.82 -41.67
N MET A 274 -18.44 -21.91 -42.26
CA MET A 274 -18.85 -23.00 -43.17
C MET A 274 -19.76 -22.56 -44.34
N GLY A 275 -19.98 -21.26 -44.57
CA GLY A 275 -20.99 -20.77 -45.52
C GLY A 275 -20.50 -19.88 -46.67
N ASP A 276 -19.20 -19.57 -46.76
CA ASP A 276 -18.66 -18.69 -47.81
C ASP A 276 -18.38 -19.43 -49.11
N VAL A 277 -19.46 -19.86 -49.74
CA VAL A 277 -19.61 -19.76 -51.18
C VAL A 277 -21.10 -19.48 -51.36
N LEU A 278 -21.51 -18.27 -51.74
CA LEU A 278 -22.52 -18.04 -52.80
C LEU A 278 -23.16 -16.64 -52.95
N PHE A 279 -22.86 -15.54 -52.23
CA PHE A 279 -23.43 -14.22 -52.60
C PHE A 279 -22.54 -12.97 -52.29
N ASP A 280 -22.10 -12.30 -53.37
CA ASP A 280 -21.46 -10.98 -53.58
C ASP A 280 -21.17 -9.98 -52.40
N ASN A 281 -19.91 -9.97 -51.97
CA ASN A 281 -18.88 -8.88 -52.00
C ASN A 281 -19.11 -7.44 -51.48
N ILE A 282 -20.29 -7.01 -51.01
CA ILE A 282 -20.44 -5.71 -50.30
C ILE A 282 -21.53 -5.78 -49.23
N TYR A 283 -22.67 -6.43 -49.52
CA TYR A 283 -23.80 -6.50 -48.59
C TYR A 283 -23.53 -7.43 -47.40
N SER A 284 -22.80 -8.54 -47.64
CA SER A 284 -22.33 -9.45 -46.58
C SER A 284 -21.30 -8.77 -45.68
N ASP A 285 -20.38 -7.99 -46.25
CA ASP A 285 -19.31 -7.31 -45.50
C ASP A 285 -19.85 -6.14 -44.69
N MET A 286 -20.82 -5.40 -45.23
CA MET A 286 -21.51 -4.34 -44.47
C MET A 286 -22.32 -4.93 -43.30
N ALA A 287 -22.98 -6.08 -43.50
CA ALA A 287 -23.71 -6.77 -42.43
C ALA A 287 -22.75 -7.31 -41.35
N PHE A 288 -21.60 -7.87 -41.75
CA PHE A 288 -20.58 -8.34 -40.82
C PHE A 288 -19.93 -7.19 -40.05
N HIS A 289 -19.61 -6.08 -40.74
CA HIS A 289 -19.12 -4.85 -40.13
C HIS A 289 -20.09 -4.31 -39.05
N ASP A 290 -21.40 -4.33 -39.33
CA ASP A 290 -22.41 -3.94 -38.36
C ASP A 290 -22.53 -4.93 -37.18
N GLU A 291 -22.29 -6.22 -37.38
CA GLU A 291 -22.18 -7.20 -36.28
C GLU A 291 -20.95 -6.97 -35.40
N ILE A 292 -19.81 -6.55 -35.97
CA ILE A 292 -18.63 -6.17 -35.19
C ILE A 292 -18.93 -4.91 -34.37
N LYS A 293 -19.63 -3.92 -34.92
CA LYS A 293 -20.09 -2.75 -34.14
C LYS A 293 -21.00 -3.16 -32.98
N LYS A 294 -21.96 -4.07 -33.20
CA LYS A 294 -22.83 -4.58 -32.12
C LYS A 294 -22.02 -5.30 -31.04
N SER A 295 -21.08 -6.13 -31.45
CA SER A 295 -20.17 -6.85 -30.55
C SER A 295 -19.35 -5.87 -29.71
N ARG A 296 -18.79 -4.81 -30.32
CA ARG A 296 -18.06 -3.73 -29.61
C ARG A 296 -18.97 -3.03 -28.59
N MET A 297 -20.20 -2.67 -28.96
CA MET A 297 -21.16 -2.07 -28.03
C MET A 297 -21.48 -2.98 -26.83
N SER A 298 -21.51 -4.31 -27.02
CA SER A 298 -21.72 -5.26 -25.92
C SER A 298 -20.54 -5.27 -24.93
N ILE A 299 -19.32 -5.17 -25.44
CA ILE A 299 -18.09 -5.08 -24.65
C ILE A 299 -18.04 -3.75 -23.90
N GLU A 300 -18.44 -2.64 -24.52
CA GLU A 300 -18.56 -1.33 -23.88
C GLU A 300 -19.55 -1.36 -22.70
N LYS A 301 -20.71 -1.99 -22.86
CA LYS A 301 -21.67 -2.19 -21.76
C LYS A 301 -21.08 -2.99 -20.60
N CYS A 302 -20.27 -4.01 -20.90
CA CYS A 302 -19.58 -4.79 -19.88
C CYS A 302 -18.49 -3.95 -19.18
N ALA A 303 -17.73 -3.15 -19.92
CA ALA A 303 -16.74 -2.24 -19.35
C ALA A 303 -17.39 -1.21 -18.41
N GLN A 304 -18.56 -0.69 -18.77
CA GLN A 304 -19.34 0.23 -17.90
C GLN A 304 -19.82 -0.47 -16.63
N ALA A 305 -20.40 -1.67 -16.74
CA ALA A 305 -20.82 -2.46 -15.57
C ALA A 305 -19.63 -2.77 -14.64
N LEU A 306 -18.49 -3.15 -15.23
CA LEU A 306 -17.28 -3.44 -14.49
C LEU A 306 -16.71 -2.21 -13.79
N SER A 307 -16.73 -1.05 -14.45
CA SER A 307 -16.31 0.21 -13.84
C SER A 307 -17.20 0.59 -12.65
N ARG A 308 -18.52 0.35 -12.74
CA ARG A 308 -19.43 0.55 -11.61
C ARG A 308 -19.08 -0.38 -10.45
N TYR A 309 -18.91 -1.67 -10.70
CA TYR A 309 -18.52 -2.63 -9.66
C TYR A 309 -17.21 -2.22 -9.00
N LEU A 310 -16.20 -1.81 -9.78
CA LEU A 310 -14.92 -1.38 -9.23
C LEU A 310 -15.05 -0.13 -8.35
N HIS A 311 -15.88 0.83 -8.75
CA HIS A 311 -16.14 2.03 -7.97
C HIS A 311 -16.82 1.69 -6.64
N GLU A 312 -17.93 0.94 -6.68
CA GLU A 312 -18.67 0.51 -5.48
C GLU A 312 -17.79 -0.33 -4.54
N THR A 313 -16.94 -1.20 -5.09
CA THR A 313 -15.98 -2.02 -4.32
C THR A 313 -14.92 -1.16 -3.64
N ARG A 314 -14.42 -0.11 -4.31
CA ARG A 314 -13.49 0.85 -3.70
C ARG A 314 -14.15 1.64 -2.57
N ASP A 315 -15.39 2.07 -2.75
CA ASP A 315 -16.13 2.81 -1.72
C ASP A 315 -16.38 1.92 -0.49
N ARG A 316 -16.79 0.67 -0.69
CA ARG A 316 -16.91 -0.32 0.41
C ARG A 316 -15.58 -0.59 1.10
N HIS A 317 -14.50 -0.79 0.35
CA HIS A 317 -13.17 -0.98 0.93
C HIS A 317 -12.75 0.23 1.77
N MET A 318 -13.00 1.46 1.30
CA MET A 318 -12.72 2.68 2.06
C MET A 318 -13.52 2.76 3.35
N TYR A 319 -14.82 2.44 3.30
CA TYR A 319 -15.68 2.39 4.48
C TYR A 319 -15.18 1.34 5.49
N LEU A 320 -14.97 0.10 5.05
CA LEU A 320 -14.50 -1.00 5.90
C LEU A 320 -13.11 -0.72 6.47
N SER A 321 -12.22 -0.06 5.71
CA SER A 321 -10.89 0.33 6.20
C SER A 321 -10.98 1.37 7.33
N ARG A 322 -11.96 2.27 7.29
CA ARG A 322 -12.21 3.22 8.39
C ARG A 322 -12.80 2.48 9.60
N GLU A 323 -13.76 1.59 9.36
CA GLU A 323 -14.35 0.77 10.41
C GLU A 323 -13.31 -0.13 11.09
N GLN A 324 -12.40 -0.73 10.33
CA GLN A 324 -11.29 -1.52 10.85
C GLN A 324 -10.40 -0.71 11.80
N LYS A 325 -10.13 0.55 11.49
CA LYS A 325 -9.36 1.44 12.37
C LYS A 325 -10.09 1.68 13.69
N VAL A 326 -11.39 2.01 13.64
CA VAL A 326 -12.21 2.22 14.84
C VAL A 326 -12.28 0.95 15.69
N ARG A 327 -12.48 -0.23 15.06
CA ARG A 327 -12.47 -1.51 15.77
C ARG A 327 -11.09 -1.84 16.34
N GLY A 328 -10.02 -1.48 15.64
CA GLY A 328 -8.64 -1.60 16.14
C GLY A 328 -8.41 -0.73 17.38
N GLU A 329 -8.83 0.54 17.36
CA GLU A 329 -8.76 1.44 18.52
C GLU A 329 -9.57 0.90 19.71
N ARG A 330 -10.77 0.35 19.45
CA ARG A 330 -11.58 -0.32 20.47
C ARG A 330 -10.86 -1.54 21.05
N LEU A 331 -10.30 -2.41 20.22
CA LEU A 331 -9.55 -3.59 20.64
C LEU A 331 -8.38 -3.21 21.55
N GLU A 332 -7.56 -2.24 21.13
CA GLU A 332 -6.45 -1.73 21.94
C GLU A 332 -6.96 -1.16 23.27
N SER A 333 -8.02 -0.34 23.26
CA SER A 333 -8.60 0.20 24.49
C SER A 333 -9.09 -0.90 25.45
N THR A 334 -9.74 -1.95 24.93
CA THR A 334 -10.22 -3.07 25.77
C THR A 334 -9.08 -3.90 26.33
N ARG A 335 -8.01 -4.13 25.55
CA ARG A 335 -6.81 -4.83 25.99
C ARG A 335 -6.08 -4.05 27.08
N THR A 336 -5.89 -2.75 26.89
CA THR A 336 -5.29 -1.89 27.91
C THR A 336 -6.12 -1.86 29.19
N ALA A 337 -7.45 -1.84 29.10
CA ALA A 337 -8.31 -1.88 30.27
C ALA A 337 -8.19 -3.22 31.03
N LEU A 338 -8.20 -4.35 30.31
CA LEU A 338 -8.00 -5.68 30.89
C LEU A 338 -6.64 -5.80 31.57
N GLN A 339 -5.57 -5.36 30.89
CA GLN A 339 -4.23 -5.34 31.44
C GLN A 339 -4.15 -4.51 32.72
N LYS A 340 -4.72 -3.30 32.73
CA LYS A 340 -4.74 -2.44 33.93
C LYS A 340 -5.45 -3.07 35.11
N GLU A 341 -6.56 -3.77 34.87
CA GLU A 341 -7.25 -4.47 35.95
C GLU A 341 -6.42 -5.64 36.47
N ARG A 342 -5.79 -6.42 35.58
CA ARG A 342 -4.85 -7.48 35.97
C ARG A 342 -3.68 -6.92 36.79
N GLU A 343 -3.06 -5.81 36.36
CA GLU A 343 -2.02 -5.11 37.12
C GLU A 343 -2.49 -4.69 38.51
N ARG A 344 -3.70 -4.11 38.61
CA ARG A 344 -4.32 -3.74 39.89
C ARG A 344 -4.51 -4.94 40.81
N LEU A 345 -4.96 -6.09 40.29
CA LEU A 345 -5.08 -7.32 41.07
C LEU A 345 -3.72 -7.80 41.59
N PHE A 346 -2.68 -7.73 40.76
CA PHE A 346 -1.30 -8.01 41.17
C PHE A 346 -0.85 -7.11 42.33
N GLU A 347 -1.10 -5.81 42.25
CA GLU A 347 -0.78 -4.86 43.32
C GLU A 347 -1.56 -5.14 44.61
N GLN A 348 -2.87 -5.38 44.51
CA GLN A 348 -3.73 -5.64 45.65
C GLN A 348 -3.30 -6.91 46.42
N ILE A 349 -3.02 -8.00 45.69
CA ILE A 349 -2.67 -9.29 46.29
C ILE A 349 -1.24 -9.30 46.85
N THR A 350 -0.32 -8.57 46.23
CA THR A 350 1.08 -8.50 46.67
C THR A 350 1.32 -7.43 47.74
N GLY A 351 0.60 -6.31 47.69
CA GLY A 351 0.64 -5.23 48.69
C GLY A 351 -0.12 -5.55 49.98
N GLY A 352 -1.20 -6.34 49.92
CA GLY A 352 -1.95 -6.77 51.11
C GLY A 352 -1.18 -7.70 52.06
N SER A 353 -0.01 -8.21 51.67
CA SER A 353 0.82 -9.10 52.51
C SER A 353 1.89 -8.39 53.35
N SER A 354 2.16 -7.10 53.13
CA SER A 354 3.18 -6.37 53.90
C SER A 354 2.69 -5.84 55.26
N ASP A 355 1.37 -5.74 55.50
CA ASP A 355 0.81 -5.16 56.74
C ASP A 355 0.50 -6.16 57.87
N MET A 356 0.68 -7.47 57.66
CA MET A 356 0.34 -8.50 58.65
C MET A 356 1.54 -9.03 59.48
N LYS A 357 2.73 -8.40 59.43
CA LYS A 357 3.93 -8.88 60.14
C LYS A 357 4.69 -7.82 60.94
N PHE A 358 4.02 -6.88 61.62
CA PHE A 358 4.65 -6.17 62.75
C PHE A 358 3.59 -5.79 63.80
N GLY A 359 3.30 -6.73 64.70
CA GLY A 359 2.32 -6.52 65.77
C GLY A 359 2.62 -7.35 67.02
N SER A 360 3.30 -6.71 67.97
CA SER A 360 3.47 -7.07 69.38
C SER A 360 4.52 -8.13 69.76
N ALA A 361 5.71 -7.64 70.10
CA ALA A 361 6.44 -8.15 71.25
C ALA A 361 6.74 -6.95 72.15
N SER A 362 5.85 -6.68 73.11
CA SER A 362 6.06 -5.68 74.15
C SER A 362 7.14 -6.16 75.12
N SER A 363 8.34 -5.59 75.00
CA SER A 363 9.39 -5.74 75.99
C SER A 363 9.10 -4.83 77.19
N SER A 364 8.81 -5.46 78.33
CA SER A 364 8.75 -4.81 79.64
C SER A 364 10.15 -4.46 80.13
N ALA A 365 10.47 -3.17 80.27
CA ALA A 365 11.66 -2.70 80.97
C ALA A 365 11.27 -1.72 82.08
N LEU A 366 11.65 -2.07 83.30
CA LEU A 366 11.49 -1.31 84.54
C LEU A 366 12.35 -0.03 84.55
N PRO A 367 11.95 1.04 85.27
CA PRO A 367 12.74 2.26 85.39
C PRO A 367 13.74 2.20 86.54
N VAL A 368 15.00 2.51 86.27
CA VAL A 368 16.05 2.75 87.28
C VAL A 368 16.34 4.25 87.35
N GLY A 369 16.12 4.83 88.53
CA GLY A 369 17.07 5.74 89.16
C GLY A 369 16.94 7.24 88.88
N LEU A 370 16.24 7.94 89.76
CA LEU A 370 16.47 9.36 90.08
C LEU A 370 16.44 9.49 91.60
N LYS A 371 17.60 9.69 92.25
CA LYS A 371 17.73 10.39 93.53
C LYS A 371 19.10 11.06 93.63
N HIS A 372 19.04 12.20 94.32
CA HIS A 372 20.03 13.25 94.59
C HIS A 372 21.38 12.80 95.13
#